data_AF-A0AAJ5VWY5-F1
#
_entry.id   AF-A0AAJ5VWY5-F1
#
_cell.length_a   1.000
_cell.length_b   1.000
_cell.length_c   1.000
_cell.angle_alpha   90.00
_cell.angle_beta   90.00
_cell.angle_gamma   90.00
#
_symmetry.space_group_name_H-M   'P 1'
#
loop_
_entity.id
_entity.type
_entity.pdbx_description
1 polymer ?
#
loop_
_entity_poly.entity_id
_entity_poly.type
_entity_poly.pdbx_seq_one_letter_code
_entity_poly.pdbx_strand_id
1 'polypeptide(L)'
;MTSQIRMGAIFWLLTVEFFIAQFVAQAAFAGFSLTEMDISVLGVSGCAGENPNALAPYCSPLHLVFNGGIILNGVLILLGIWFTRRLWPRGGLTAAGLWLLAIGGGVGSIMVGFFPYDINRPLHTVGAILALCVAGFGMLALAGAFWRPFRKFAIYTLATGVVTLVGFVLYGLNIHLGIGGGTMERIAAWPHTIWYVVAGALILRGHFKDRAAQA
;
A
#
# COMPACT_ATOMS: atom_id res chain seq x y z
N MET A 1 -10.58 23.80 7.14
CA MET A 1 -9.46 22.85 6.95
C MET A 1 -8.18 23.65 7.01
N THR A 2 -7.27 23.31 7.92
CA THR A 2 -5.98 24.01 8.05
C THR A 2 -5.06 23.69 6.86
N SER A 3 -4.07 24.55 6.61
CA SER A 3 -3.01 24.30 5.61
C SER A 3 -2.30 22.96 5.85
N GLN A 4 -2.08 22.60 7.12
CA GLN A 4 -1.49 21.34 7.54
C GLN A 4 -2.30 20.13 7.03
N ILE A 5 -3.61 20.08 7.29
CA ILE A 5 -4.47 18.95 6.87
C ILE A 5 -4.56 18.88 5.35
N ARG A 6 -4.62 20.03 4.66
CA ARG A 6 -4.62 20.09 3.20
C ARG A 6 -3.35 19.47 2.63
N MET A 7 -2.19 19.76 3.21
CA MET A 7 -0.91 19.20 2.79
C MET A 7 -0.85 17.68 3.01
N GLY A 8 -1.34 17.20 4.16
CA GLY A 8 -1.44 15.76 4.42
C GLY A 8 -2.35 15.03 3.42
N ALA A 9 -3.47 15.65 3.06
CA ALA A 9 -4.38 15.11 2.05
C ALA A 9 -3.75 15.08 0.64
N ILE A 10 -2.92 16.07 0.30
CA ILE A 10 -2.15 16.06 -0.95
C ILE A 10 -1.14 14.92 -0.94
N PHE A 11 -0.39 14.70 0.14
CA PHE A 11 0.56 13.58 0.22
C PHE A 11 -0.14 12.23 0.03
N TRP A 12 -1.28 12.02 0.70
CA TRP A 12 -2.09 10.81 0.48
C TRP A 12 -2.64 10.70 -0.94
N LEU A 13 -3.08 11.79 -1.56
CA LEU A 13 -3.52 11.77 -2.96
C LEU A 13 -2.36 11.38 -3.91
N LEU A 14 -1.17 11.89 -3.64
CA LEU A 14 0.03 11.65 -4.45
C LEU A 14 0.51 10.20 -4.40
N THR A 15 0.07 9.37 -3.45
CA THR A 15 0.35 7.91 -3.44
C THR A 15 -0.12 7.19 -4.72
N VAL A 16 -0.97 7.84 -5.53
CA VAL A 16 -1.30 7.38 -6.90
C VAL A 16 -0.05 7.18 -7.77
N GLU A 17 1.06 7.86 -7.46
CA GLU A 17 2.34 7.71 -8.13
C GLU A 17 2.83 6.26 -8.13
N PHE A 18 2.56 5.47 -7.08
CA PHE A 18 2.95 4.06 -7.03
C PHE A 18 2.39 3.28 -8.22
N PHE A 19 1.13 3.52 -8.59
CA PHE A 19 0.52 2.87 -9.75
C PHE A 19 1.14 3.31 -11.07
N ILE A 20 1.61 4.56 -11.14
CA ILE A 20 2.33 5.09 -12.31
C ILE A 20 3.70 4.42 -12.41
N ALA A 21 4.46 4.38 -11.31
CA ALA A 21 5.76 3.72 -11.25
C ALA A 21 5.66 2.22 -11.59
N GLN A 22 4.66 1.53 -11.03
CA GLN A 22 4.35 0.15 -11.34
C GLN A 22 4.02 -0.03 -12.82
N PHE A 23 3.13 0.78 -13.38
CA PHE A 23 2.74 0.69 -14.77
C PHE A 23 3.92 0.92 -15.72
N VAL A 24 4.75 1.94 -15.46
CA VAL A 24 5.93 2.24 -16.26
C VAL A 24 6.94 1.09 -16.22
N ALA A 25 7.23 0.56 -15.03
CA ALA A 25 8.15 -0.57 -14.89
C ALA A 25 7.63 -1.82 -15.59
N GLN A 26 6.34 -2.11 -15.41
CA GLN A 26 5.66 -3.22 -16.07
C GLN A 26 5.67 -3.09 -17.60
N ALA A 27 5.40 -1.91 -18.15
CA ALA A 27 5.37 -1.68 -19.58
C ALA A 27 6.73 -1.91 -20.25
N ALA A 28 7.82 -1.74 -19.51
CA ALA A 28 9.18 -2.02 -19.98
C ALA A 28 9.60 -3.48 -19.78
N PHE A 29 8.88 -4.26 -18.98
CA PHE A 29 9.21 -5.65 -18.67
C PHE A 29 8.68 -6.58 -19.77
N ALA A 30 9.58 -7.15 -20.57
CA ALA A 30 9.24 -8.06 -21.66
C ALA A 30 8.61 -9.37 -21.13
N GLY A 31 7.42 -9.71 -21.64
CA GLY A 31 6.72 -10.94 -21.25
C GLY A 31 6.05 -10.90 -19.88
N PHE A 32 5.95 -9.72 -19.26
CA PHE A 32 5.32 -9.58 -17.94
C PHE A 32 3.85 -10.01 -17.96
N SER A 33 3.48 -10.92 -17.06
CA SER A 33 2.09 -11.32 -16.85
C SER A 33 1.53 -10.68 -15.58
N LEU A 34 0.45 -9.91 -15.73
CA LEU A 34 -0.29 -9.36 -14.59
C LEU A 34 -0.89 -10.45 -13.68
N THR A 35 -1.24 -11.61 -14.25
CA THR A 35 -1.90 -12.68 -13.51
C THR A 35 -0.91 -13.56 -12.77
N GLU A 36 0.16 -13.95 -13.46
CA GLU A 36 1.09 -14.96 -12.95
C GLU A 36 2.25 -14.34 -12.18
N MET A 37 2.72 -13.16 -12.58
CA MET A 37 3.94 -12.58 -12.01
C MET A 37 3.62 -11.63 -10.86
N ASP A 38 4.30 -11.89 -9.74
CA ASP A 38 4.30 -11.02 -8.56
C ASP A 38 4.75 -9.61 -8.95
N ILE A 39 4.10 -8.60 -8.41
CA ILE A 39 4.50 -7.20 -8.50
C ILE A 39 5.95 -7.03 -8.03
N SER A 40 6.38 -7.78 -7.01
CA SER A 40 7.74 -7.70 -6.46
C SER A 40 8.85 -8.01 -7.47
N VAL A 41 8.56 -8.79 -8.54
CA VAL A 41 9.54 -9.04 -9.61
C VAL A 41 9.88 -7.78 -10.41
N LEU A 42 9.02 -6.76 -10.39
CA LEU A 42 9.33 -5.45 -10.97
C LEU A 42 10.47 -4.76 -10.23
N GLY A 43 10.75 -5.14 -8.98
CA GLY A 43 11.85 -4.58 -8.19
C GLY A 43 13.18 -5.33 -8.33
N VAL A 44 13.19 -6.49 -8.99
CA VAL A 44 14.36 -7.35 -9.14
C VAL A 44 15.41 -6.67 -10.02
N SER A 45 16.64 -6.54 -9.52
CA SER A 45 17.73 -5.83 -10.18
C SER A 45 18.57 -6.71 -11.13
N GLY A 46 18.61 -8.01 -10.86
CA GLY A 46 19.29 -8.99 -11.70
C GLY A 46 18.44 -9.44 -12.90
N CYS A 47 19.13 -9.89 -13.96
CA CYS A 47 18.51 -10.47 -15.16
C CYS A 47 18.51 -12.01 -15.18
N ALA A 48 19.10 -12.64 -14.15
CA ALA A 48 19.35 -14.08 -14.12
C ALA A 48 18.08 -14.92 -13.93
N GLY A 49 16.96 -14.30 -13.54
CA GLY A 49 15.70 -15.00 -13.24
C GLY A 49 15.81 -15.98 -12.08
N GLU A 50 14.67 -16.33 -11.49
CA GLU A 50 14.59 -17.47 -10.56
C GLU A 50 14.47 -18.82 -11.31
N ASN A 51 14.23 -18.79 -12.62
CA ASN A 51 14.07 -19.97 -13.47
C ASN A 51 15.26 -20.10 -14.44
N PRO A 52 16.23 -20.98 -14.17
CA PRO A 52 17.39 -21.21 -15.05
C PRO A 52 17.01 -21.77 -16.44
N ASN A 53 15.74 -22.12 -16.68
CA ASN A 53 15.23 -22.64 -17.95
C ASN A 53 14.39 -21.62 -18.75
N ALA A 54 14.32 -20.35 -18.33
CA ALA A 54 13.58 -19.34 -19.07
C ALA A 54 14.28 -18.99 -20.40
N LEU A 55 13.55 -19.12 -21.51
CA LEU A 55 14.03 -18.84 -22.88
C LEU A 55 14.36 -17.35 -23.13
N ALA A 56 13.99 -16.45 -22.21
CA ALA A 56 14.28 -15.03 -22.25
C ALA A 56 14.73 -14.54 -20.86
N PRO A 57 15.61 -13.53 -20.77
CA PRO A 57 16.04 -12.95 -19.50
C PRO A 57 14.85 -12.44 -18.70
N TYR A 58 14.74 -12.86 -17.44
CA TYR A 58 13.82 -12.29 -16.46
C TYR A 58 14.45 -10.99 -15.92
N CYS A 59 14.36 -9.92 -16.71
CA CYS A 59 14.88 -8.61 -16.34
C CYS A 59 13.74 -7.65 -16.04
N SER A 60 13.83 -6.92 -14.93
CA SER A 60 13.06 -5.69 -14.76
C SER A 60 13.94 -4.49 -15.16
N PRO A 61 13.91 -4.03 -16.43
CA PRO A 61 14.82 -2.99 -16.91
C PRO A 61 14.63 -1.64 -16.20
N LEU A 62 13.44 -1.39 -15.66
CA LEU A 62 13.10 -0.18 -14.91
C LEU A 62 12.86 -0.48 -13.43
N HIS A 63 13.59 -1.44 -12.86
CA HIS A 63 13.47 -1.80 -11.44
C HIS A 63 13.70 -0.61 -10.50
N LEU A 64 14.56 0.34 -10.86
CA LEU A 64 14.75 1.58 -10.09
C LEU A 64 13.52 2.48 -10.08
N VAL A 65 12.73 2.49 -11.16
CA VAL A 65 11.46 3.24 -11.20
C VAL A 65 10.46 2.60 -10.24
N PHE A 66 10.34 1.27 -10.26
CA PHE A 66 9.46 0.55 -9.34
C PHE A 66 9.89 0.70 -7.88
N ASN A 67 11.16 0.42 -7.56
CA ASN A 67 11.70 0.50 -6.20
C ASN A 67 11.71 1.94 -5.67
N GLY A 68 12.04 2.93 -6.52
CA GLY A 68 11.95 4.34 -6.17
C GLY A 68 10.52 4.78 -5.89
N GLY A 69 9.56 4.34 -6.71
CA GLY A 69 8.13 4.60 -6.52
C GLY A 69 7.61 4.02 -5.22
N ILE A 70 7.92 2.76 -4.88
CA ILE A 70 7.44 2.18 -3.61
C ILE A 70 8.07 2.85 -2.37
N ILE A 71 9.32 3.32 -2.46
CA ILE A 71 9.95 4.13 -1.40
C ILE A 71 9.24 5.47 -1.26
N LEU A 72 9.01 6.17 -2.37
CA LEU A 72 8.29 7.44 -2.38
C LEU A 72 6.88 7.29 -1.80
N ASN A 73 6.17 6.23 -2.18
CA ASN A 73 4.85 5.90 -1.67
C ASN A 73 4.85 5.76 -0.15
N GLY A 74 5.81 5.02 0.42
CA GLY A 74 5.95 4.88 1.87
C GLY A 74 6.23 6.22 2.58
N VAL A 75 7.06 7.08 1.98
CA VAL A 75 7.31 8.45 2.50
C VAL A 75 6.03 9.29 2.46
N LEU A 76 5.28 9.26 1.36
CA LEU A 76 4.01 9.97 1.20
C LEU A 76 2.96 9.49 2.21
N ILE A 77 2.90 8.19 2.49
CA ILE A 77 2.03 7.62 3.53
C ILE A 77 2.38 8.19 4.90
N LEU A 78 3.65 8.17 5.29
CA LEU A 78 4.13 8.70 6.58
C LEU A 78 3.81 10.20 6.74
N LEU A 79 4.09 10.99 5.70
CA LEU A 79 3.79 12.42 5.70
C LEU A 79 2.28 12.66 5.78
N GLY A 80 1.48 11.96 4.99
CA GLY A 80 0.02 12.12 5.03
C GLY A 80 -0.57 11.72 6.38
N ILE A 81 -0.08 10.66 7.03
CA ILE A 81 -0.47 10.30 8.41
C ILE A 81 -0.12 11.42 9.38
N TRP A 82 1.12 11.91 9.35
CA TRP A 82 1.57 12.97 10.23
C TRP A 82 0.74 14.24 10.07
N PHE A 83 0.54 14.69 8.84
CA PHE A 83 -0.14 15.96 8.54
C PHE A 83 -1.66 15.88 8.70
N THR A 84 -2.28 14.70 8.56
CA THR A 84 -3.73 14.50 8.80
C THR A 84 -4.06 14.05 10.23
N ARG A 85 -3.08 13.74 11.10
CA ARG A 85 -3.32 13.17 12.45
C ARG A 85 -4.34 13.90 13.32
N ARG A 86 -4.47 15.22 13.16
CA ARG A 86 -5.41 16.07 13.92
C ARG A 86 -6.83 16.12 13.34
N LEU A 87 -7.03 15.56 12.15
CA LEU A 87 -8.34 15.46 11.51
C LEU A 87 -9.19 14.34 12.14
N TRP A 88 -8.54 13.25 12.53
CA TRP A 88 -9.21 12.02 12.94
C TRP A 88 -9.77 12.10 14.37
N PRO A 89 -10.80 11.31 14.71
CA PRO A 89 -11.36 11.27 16.06
C PRO A 89 -10.28 10.95 17.09
N ARG A 90 -10.33 11.58 18.26
CA ARG A 90 -9.39 11.26 19.34
C ARG A 90 -9.77 9.92 19.99
N GLY A 91 -8.76 9.09 20.27
CA GLY A 91 -8.97 7.82 20.97
C GLY A 91 -7.87 6.80 20.68
N GLY A 92 -7.84 5.74 21.48
CA GLY A 92 -6.84 4.67 21.37
C GLY A 92 -6.85 3.94 20.02
N LEU A 93 -8.03 3.68 19.46
CA LEU A 93 -8.17 3.02 18.15
C LEU A 93 -7.60 3.87 17.01
N THR A 94 -7.83 5.20 17.03
CA THR A 94 -7.23 6.10 16.05
C THR A 94 -5.71 6.10 16.17
N ALA A 95 -5.19 6.21 17.40
CA ALA A 95 -3.75 6.21 17.62
C ALA A 95 -3.11 4.91 17.14
N ALA A 96 -3.67 3.75 17.53
CA ALA A 96 -3.20 2.44 17.10
C ALA A 96 -3.27 2.28 15.57
N GLY A 97 -4.40 2.65 14.96
CA GLY A 97 -4.59 2.57 13.51
C GLY A 97 -3.58 3.41 12.74
N LEU A 98 -3.35 4.66 13.15
CA LEU A 98 -2.35 5.53 12.51
C LEU A 98 -0.92 5.01 12.69
N TRP A 99 -0.57 4.46 13.86
CA TRP A 99 0.75 3.86 14.09
C TRP A 99 0.96 2.60 13.26
N LEU A 100 -0.03 1.72 13.20
CA LEU A 100 0.01 0.51 12.38
C LEU A 100 0.10 0.83 10.89
N LEU A 101 -0.58 1.88 10.41
CA LEU A 101 -0.40 2.34 9.03
C LEU A 101 0.97 2.98 8.80
N ALA A 102 1.52 3.71 9.77
CA ALA A 102 2.84 4.33 9.63
C ALA A 102 3.94 3.26 9.57
N ILE A 103 3.92 2.28 10.47
CA ILE A 103 4.88 1.17 10.49
C ILE A 103 4.63 0.21 9.33
N GLY A 104 3.37 -0.17 9.11
CA GLY A 104 2.99 -1.09 8.05
C GLY A 104 3.14 -0.47 6.66
N GLY A 105 2.19 0.38 6.28
CA GLY A 105 2.15 0.96 4.94
C GLY A 105 3.30 1.92 4.63
N GLY A 106 3.78 2.68 5.62
CA GLY A 106 4.90 3.60 5.46
C GLY A 106 6.25 2.90 5.46
N VAL A 107 6.69 2.43 6.63
CA VAL A 107 8.02 1.81 6.80
C VAL A 107 8.13 0.50 6.00
N GLY A 108 7.09 -0.33 5.98
CA GLY A 108 7.08 -1.56 5.18
C GLY A 108 7.33 -1.31 3.70
N SER A 109 6.64 -0.34 3.08
CA SER A 109 6.85 0.01 1.66
C SER A 109 8.27 0.51 1.38
N ILE A 110 8.81 1.35 2.28
CA ILE A 110 10.20 1.82 2.20
C ILE A 110 11.18 0.64 2.25
N MET A 111 10.96 -0.32 3.16
CA MET A 111 11.79 -1.52 3.25
C MET A 111 11.73 -2.37 1.98
N VAL A 112 10.54 -2.59 1.41
CA VAL A 112 10.37 -3.37 0.16
C VAL A 112 11.20 -2.78 -0.98
N GLY A 113 11.19 -1.45 -1.14
CA GLY A 113 11.96 -0.80 -2.21
C GLY A 113 13.47 -0.73 -1.97
N PHE A 114 13.91 -0.55 -0.72
CA PHE A 114 15.35 -0.55 -0.39
C PHE A 114 15.98 -1.95 -0.41
N PHE A 115 15.19 -2.98 -0.16
CA PHE A 115 15.63 -4.37 -0.15
C PHE A 115 14.90 -5.13 -1.26
N PRO A 116 15.35 -5.01 -2.52
CA PRO A 116 14.86 -5.85 -3.61
C PRO A 116 14.93 -7.34 -3.27
N TYR A 117 14.00 -8.11 -3.83
CA TYR A 117 13.82 -9.51 -3.50
C TYR A 117 15.06 -10.38 -3.81
N ASP A 118 15.75 -10.06 -4.90
CA ASP A 118 16.99 -10.71 -5.36
C ASP A 118 18.24 -10.31 -4.55
N ILE A 119 18.20 -9.15 -3.89
CA ILE A 119 19.34 -8.62 -3.11
C ILE A 119 19.26 -9.03 -1.64
N ASN A 120 18.09 -8.89 -1.00
CA ASN A 120 17.91 -9.26 0.41
C ASN A 120 16.48 -9.76 0.67
N ARG A 121 16.23 -11.01 0.30
CA ARG A 121 14.94 -11.69 0.48
C ARG A 121 14.38 -11.61 1.91
N PRO A 122 15.16 -11.82 2.99
CA PRO A 122 14.62 -11.71 4.35
C PRO A 122 14.06 -10.31 4.68
N LEU A 123 14.83 -9.25 4.41
CA LEU A 123 14.37 -7.89 4.69
C LEU A 123 13.24 -7.44 3.77
N HIS A 124 13.24 -7.87 2.50
CA HIS A 124 12.11 -7.70 1.60
C HIS A 124 10.83 -8.31 2.17
N THR A 125 10.92 -9.56 2.64
CA THR A 125 9.78 -10.30 3.19
C THR A 125 9.25 -9.63 4.46
N VAL A 126 10.14 -9.15 5.35
CA VAL A 126 9.73 -8.35 6.51
C VAL A 126 9.00 -7.08 6.06
N GLY A 127 9.55 -6.34 5.10
CA GLY A 127 8.91 -5.16 4.55
C GLY A 127 7.52 -5.44 3.98
N ALA A 128 7.36 -6.54 3.22
CA ALA A 128 6.09 -6.96 2.66
C ALA A 128 5.08 -7.37 3.73
N ILE A 129 5.49 -8.11 4.76
CA ILE A 129 4.63 -8.47 5.90
C ILE A 129 4.15 -7.21 6.63
N LEU A 130 5.05 -6.24 6.86
CA LEU A 130 4.66 -4.96 7.45
C LEU A 130 3.64 -4.22 6.56
N ALA A 131 3.97 -4.06 5.28
CA ALA A 131 3.15 -3.34 4.31
C ALA A 131 1.75 -3.93 4.16
N LEU A 132 1.62 -5.25 4.16
CA LEU A 132 0.35 -5.92 3.88
C LEU A 132 -0.40 -6.29 5.16
N CYS A 133 0.25 -6.99 6.09
CA CYS A 133 -0.40 -7.50 7.29
C CYS A 133 -0.60 -6.40 8.35
N VAL A 134 0.48 -5.72 8.73
CA VAL A 134 0.42 -4.70 9.80
C VAL A 134 -0.45 -3.51 9.36
N ALA A 135 -0.33 -3.06 8.11
CA ALA A 135 -1.21 -2.03 7.58
C ALA A 135 -2.68 -2.49 7.56
N GLY A 136 -2.96 -3.74 7.18
CA GLY A 136 -4.30 -4.33 7.21
C GLY A 136 -4.96 -4.23 8.59
N PHE A 137 -4.23 -4.58 9.67
CA PHE A 137 -4.73 -4.39 11.03
C PHE A 137 -4.91 -2.91 11.40
N GLY A 138 -4.04 -2.02 10.90
CA GLY A 138 -4.22 -0.57 11.04
C GLY A 138 -5.54 -0.08 10.44
N MET A 139 -5.91 -0.60 9.27
CA MET A 139 -7.19 -0.32 8.61
C MET A 139 -8.37 -0.80 9.45
N LEU A 140 -8.31 -2.01 10.04
CA LEU A 140 -9.39 -2.50 10.92
C LEU A 140 -9.56 -1.61 12.16
N ALA A 141 -8.47 -1.16 12.77
CA ALA A 141 -8.52 -0.25 13.91
C ALA A 141 -9.12 1.11 13.53
N LEU A 142 -8.73 1.68 12.39
CA LEU A 142 -9.30 2.93 11.88
C LEU A 142 -10.78 2.78 11.50
N ALA A 143 -11.20 1.64 10.95
CA ALA A 143 -12.60 1.37 10.68
C ALA A 143 -13.45 1.42 11.95
N GLY A 144 -12.95 0.84 13.05
CA GLY A 144 -13.58 0.95 14.37
C GLY A 144 -13.67 2.40 14.86
N ALA A 145 -12.58 3.16 14.72
CA ALA A 145 -12.55 4.58 15.09
C ALA A 145 -13.53 5.45 14.27
N PHE A 146 -13.70 5.13 12.98
CA PHE A 146 -14.56 5.89 12.07
C PHE A 146 -16.03 5.47 12.11
N TRP A 147 -16.36 4.36 12.79
CA TRP A 147 -17.66 3.70 12.71
C TRP A 147 -18.84 4.62 13.03
N ARG A 148 -18.71 5.45 14.06
CA ARG A 148 -19.72 6.43 14.47
C ARG A 148 -19.66 7.74 13.67
N PRO A 149 -18.51 8.46 13.60
CA PRO A 149 -18.46 9.77 12.96
C PRO A 149 -18.60 9.70 11.43
N PHE A 150 -18.07 8.65 10.79
CA PHE A 150 -17.91 8.56 9.34
C PHE A 150 -18.33 7.19 8.79
N ARG A 151 -19.54 6.71 9.15
CA ARG A 151 -20.00 5.34 8.88
C ARG A 151 -19.72 4.79 7.47
N LYS A 152 -19.99 5.56 6.41
CA LYS A 152 -19.73 5.12 5.01
C LYS A 152 -18.24 4.91 4.77
N PHE A 153 -17.40 5.84 5.23
CA PHE A 153 -15.96 5.73 5.12
C PHE A 153 -15.41 4.59 6.00
N ALA A 154 -16.00 4.37 7.18
CA ALA A 154 -15.65 3.25 8.05
C ALA A 154 -15.88 1.88 7.38
N ILE A 155 -17.01 1.71 6.68
CA ILE A 155 -17.30 0.48 5.92
C ILE A 155 -16.28 0.29 4.79
N TYR A 156 -15.94 1.36 4.08
CA TYR A 156 -14.90 1.32 3.04
C TYR A 156 -13.53 0.92 3.63
N THR A 157 -13.10 1.57 4.72
CA THR A 157 -11.85 1.24 5.43
C THR A 157 -11.85 -0.21 5.93
N LEU A 158 -12.98 -0.69 6.48
CA LEU A 158 -13.13 -2.08 6.92
C LEU A 158 -12.96 -3.05 5.76
N ALA A 159 -13.69 -2.82 4.66
CA ALA A 159 -13.61 -3.66 3.47
C ALA A 159 -12.19 -3.71 2.91
N THR A 160 -11.52 -2.56 2.81
CA THR A 160 -10.12 -2.50 2.39
C THR A 160 -9.21 -3.32 3.31
N GLY A 161 -9.32 -3.15 4.63
CA GLY A 161 -8.50 -3.90 5.60
C GLY A 161 -8.72 -5.40 5.51
N VAL A 162 -9.98 -5.84 5.38
CA VAL A 162 -10.34 -7.25 5.21
C VAL A 162 -9.78 -7.81 3.91
N VAL A 163 -9.98 -7.13 2.78
CA VAL A 163 -9.48 -7.59 1.47
C VAL A 163 -7.96 -7.70 1.48
N THR A 164 -7.25 -6.70 2.02
CA THR A 164 -5.79 -6.73 2.15
C THR A 164 -5.31 -7.90 3.01
N LEU A 165 -5.94 -8.15 4.18
CA LEU A 165 -5.54 -9.25 5.07
C LEU A 165 -5.86 -10.63 4.48
N VAL A 166 -7.04 -10.79 3.89
CA VAL A 166 -7.42 -12.05 3.24
C VAL A 166 -6.50 -12.31 2.05
N GLY A 167 -6.27 -11.31 1.20
CA GLY A 167 -5.32 -11.39 0.08
C GLY A 167 -3.91 -11.75 0.55
N PHE A 168 -3.42 -11.11 1.61
CA PHE A 168 -2.12 -11.43 2.21
C PHE A 168 -2.02 -12.87 2.70
N VAL A 169 -3.02 -13.36 3.44
CA VAL A 169 -3.05 -14.74 3.94
C VAL A 169 -3.10 -15.73 2.78
N LEU A 170 -3.98 -15.51 1.80
CA LEU A 170 -4.11 -16.38 0.64
C LEU A 170 -2.83 -16.40 -0.20
N TYR A 171 -2.21 -15.24 -0.43
CA TYR A 171 -0.93 -15.12 -1.12
C TYR A 171 0.19 -15.86 -0.38
N GLY A 172 0.34 -15.61 0.92
CA GLY A 172 1.38 -16.26 1.75
C GLY A 172 1.21 -17.78 1.88
N LEU A 173 -0.02 -18.29 1.74
CA LEU A 173 -0.32 -19.72 1.71
C LEU A 173 -0.26 -20.33 0.31
N ASN A 174 0.09 -19.55 -0.73
CA ASN A 174 0.08 -19.96 -2.14
C ASN A 174 -1.31 -20.45 -2.63
N ILE A 175 -2.39 -19.88 -2.08
CA ILE A 175 -3.77 -20.19 -2.46
C ILE A 175 -4.26 -19.09 -3.41
N HIS A 176 -4.13 -19.32 -4.72
CA HIS A 176 -4.41 -18.29 -5.73
C HIS A 176 -5.81 -18.36 -6.36
N LEU A 177 -6.65 -19.33 -5.97
CA LEU A 177 -8.04 -19.44 -6.43
C LEU A 177 -8.25 -19.42 -7.97
N GLY A 178 -7.23 -19.82 -8.74
CA GLY A 178 -7.28 -19.81 -10.21
C GLY A 178 -7.12 -18.43 -10.86
N ILE A 179 -6.81 -17.37 -10.10
CA ILE A 179 -6.58 -16.01 -10.63
C ILE A 179 -5.09 -15.64 -10.78
N GLY A 180 -4.20 -16.55 -10.40
CA GLY A 180 -2.74 -16.40 -10.50
C GLY A 180 -2.09 -15.72 -9.28
N GLY A 181 -0.81 -16.02 -9.05
CA GLY A 181 -0.02 -15.51 -7.92
C GLY A 181 0.09 -13.99 -7.92
N GLY A 182 0.47 -13.44 -9.07
CA GLY A 182 0.53 -12.00 -9.29
C GLY A 182 -0.79 -11.27 -9.01
N THR A 183 -1.94 -11.82 -9.42
CA THR A 183 -3.23 -11.19 -9.08
C THR A 183 -3.49 -11.22 -7.58
N MET A 184 -3.19 -12.34 -6.91
CA MET A 184 -3.42 -12.46 -5.47
C MET A 184 -2.54 -11.48 -4.67
N GLU A 185 -1.29 -11.28 -5.07
CA GLU A 185 -0.42 -10.27 -4.45
C GLU A 185 -0.99 -8.85 -4.65
N ARG A 186 -1.52 -8.53 -5.85
CA ARG A 186 -2.20 -7.25 -6.12
C ARG A 186 -3.45 -7.05 -5.28
N ILE A 187 -4.23 -8.10 -5.03
CA ILE A 187 -5.37 -8.05 -4.12
C ILE A 187 -4.91 -7.77 -2.68
N ALA A 188 -3.76 -8.29 -2.27
CA ALA A 188 -3.18 -7.94 -0.97
C ALA A 188 -2.71 -6.48 -0.93
N ALA A 189 -2.00 -6.02 -1.96
CA ALA A 189 -1.26 -4.76 -1.96
C ALA A 189 -2.09 -3.54 -2.40
N TRP A 190 -2.81 -3.60 -3.52
CA TRP A 190 -3.45 -2.40 -4.09
C TRP A 190 -4.54 -1.74 -3.22
N PRO A 191 -5.42 -2.49 -2.52
CA PRO A 191 -6.55 -1.87 -1.82
C PRO A 191 -6.16 -0.80 -0.82
N HIS A 192 -5.07 -1.00 -0.06
CA HIS A 192 -4.65 -0.02 0.95
C HIS A 192 -4.08 1.27 0.32
N THR A 193 -3.48 1.19 -0.87
CA THR A 193 -2.90 2.33 -1.59
C THR A 193 -4.01 3.16 -2.20
N ILE A 194 -4.99 2.47 -2.82
CA ILE A 194 -6.23 3.10 -3.29
C ILE A 194 -6.93 3.83 -2.14
N TRP A 195 -6.93 3.25 -0.93
CA TRP A 195 -7.53 3.91 0.23
C TRP A 195 -6.84 5.23 0.58
N TYR A 196 -5.51 5.33 0.54
CA TYR A 196 -4.82 6.61 0.76
C TYR A 196 -5.23 7.64 -0.30
N VAL A 197 -5.23 7.27 -1.59
CA VAL A 197 -5.66 8.14 -2.69
C VAL A 197 -7.08 8.67 -2.46
N VAL A 198 -8.02 7.77 -2.17
CA VAL A 198 -9.43 8.10 -1.93
C VAL A 198 -9.60 8.97 -0.69
N ALA A 199 -8.92 8.63 0.41
CA ALA A 199 -8.97 9.40 1.64
C ALA A 199 -8.44 10.83 1.42
N GLY A 200 -7.30 10.99 0.74
CA GLY A 200 -6.76 12.29 0.35
C GLY A 200 -7.75 13.11 -0.46
N ALA A 201 -8.36 12.52 -1.49
CA ALA A 201 -9.37 13.16 -2.32
C ALA A 201 -10.61 13.60 -1.52
N LEU A 202 -11.12 12.74 -0.65
CA LEU A 202 -12.30 13.04 0.20
C LEU A 202 -12.00 14.16 1.21
N ILE A 203 -10.79 14.19 1.79
CA ILE A 203 -10.36 15.28 2.66
C ILE A 203 -10.35 16.59 1.89
N LEU A 204 -9.71 16.64 0.70
CA LEU A 204 -9.65 17.85 -0.13
C LEU A 204 -11.03 18.35 -0.55
N ARG A 205 -11.97 17.43 -0.84
CA ARG A 205 -13.38 17.75 -1.11
C ARG A 205 -14.18 18.19 0.13
N GLY A 206 -13.60 18.10 1.32
CA GLY A 206 -14.22 18.57 2.57
C GLY A 206 -15.19 17.58 3.22
N HIS A 207 -15.17 16.30 2.83
CA HIS A 207 -16.14 15.30 3.29
C HIS A 207 -16.13 15.05 4.83
N PHE A 208 -15.06 15.48 5.51
CA PHE A 208 -14.86 15.30 6.94
C PHE A 208 -15.00 16.61 7.76
N LYS A 209 -15.37 17.74 7.14
CA LYS A 209 -15.40 19.06 7.79
C LYS A 209 -16.56 19.27 8.77
N ASP A 210 -17.67 18.55 8.62
CA ASP A 210 -18.94 18.93 9.28
C ASP A 210 -19.30 18.15 10.55
N ARG A 211 -18.50 17.15 10.96
CA ARG A 211 -18.86 16.27 12.11
C ARG A 211 -17.89 16.28 13.29
N ALA A 212 -16.77 16.99 13.17
CA ALA A 212 -15.82 17.17 14.28
C ALA A 212 -16.27 18.26 15.28
N ALA A 213 -17.31 19.04 14.96
CA ALA A 213 -17.91 20.02 15.87
C ALA A 213 -18.99 19.42 16.79
N GLN A 214 -19.27 18.12 16.70
CA GLN A 214 -20.33 17.44 17.43
C GLN A 214 -19.83 16.26 18.29
N ALA A 215 -18.52 16.15 18.51
CA ALA A 215 -17.89 15.13 19.36
C ALA A 215 -16.95 15.76 20.38
#